data_AF-A0A7Y3AEK2-F1
#
_entry.id   AF-A0A7Y3AEK2-F1
#
_cell.length_a   1.000
_cell.length_b   1.000
_cell.length_c   1.000
_cell.angle_alpha   90.00
_cell.angle_beta   90.00
_cell.angle_gamma   90.00
#
_symmetry.space_group_name_H-M   'P 1'
#
loop_
_entity.id
_entity.type
_entity.pdbx_description
1 polymer ?
#
loop_
_entity_poly.entity_id
_entity_poly.type
_entity_poly.pdbx_seq_one_letter_code
_entity_poly.pdbx_strand_id
1 'polypeptide(L)' 'SKNDISYIITVLGLSEYRRPAPEAQLLYEESVESITQREQDRESRKMLRLSRTGPEKKPNKRDRKKIRDFIRKT' A
#
# COMPACT_ATOMS: atom_id res chain seq x y z
N SER A 1 -5.30 -3.95 -4.54
CA SER A 1 -4.20 -4.79 -5.03
C SER A 1 -2.90 -4.26 -4.42
N LYS A 2 -1.84 -5.06 -4.21
CA LYS A 2 -0.58 -4.52 -3.67
C LYS A 2 0.12 -3.52 -4.63
N ASN A 3 -0.41 -3.36 -5.84
CA ASN A 3 0.14 -2.56 -6.93
C ASN A 3 -0.58 -1.22 -7.18
N ASP A 4 -1.44 -0.74 -6.28
CA ASP A 4 -2.16 0.53 -6.48
C ASP A 4 -1.29 1.73 -6.02
N ILE A 5 -0.04 1.79 -6.49
CA ILE A 5 0.85 2.93 -6.30
C ILE A 5 1.37 3.34 -7.69
N SER A 6 0.91 4.50 -8.15
CA SER A 6 1.39 5.16 -9.36
C SER A 6 2.40 6.25 -9.01
N TYR A 7 3.39 6.44 -9.89
CA TYR A 7 4.37 7.52 -9.80
C TYR A 7 4.44 8.23 -11.14
N ILE A 8 4.49 9.56 -11.11
CA ILE A 8 4.73 10.38 -12.29
C ILE A 8 6.10 11.04 -12.12
N ILE A 9 7.05 10.65 -12.96
CA ILE A 9 8.45 11.05 -12.89
C ILE A 9 8.92 11.71 -14.19
N THR A 10 9.85 12.64 -14.05
CA THR A 10 10.63 13.21 -15.14
C THR A 10 11.98 12.50 -15.18
N VAL A 11 12.40 12.06 -16.37
CA VAL A 11 13.71 11.43 -16.56
C VAL A 11 14.75 12.53 -16.75
N LEU A 12 15.73 12.60 -15.84
CA LEU A 12 16.80 13.60 -15.88
C LEU A 12 18.06 13.08 -16.59
N GLY A 13 18.25 11.76 -16.61
CA GLY A 13 19.41 11.14 -17.24
C GLY A 13 19.21 9.66 -17.48
N LEU A 14 20.11 9.08 -18.26
CA LEU A 14 20.15 7.64 -18.55
C LEU A 14 21.46 7.06 -18.03
N SER A 15 21.40 5.87 -17.47
CA SER A 15 22.56 5.08 -17.10
C SER A 15 22.44 3.71 -17.77
N GLU A 16 23.52 3.27 -18.38
CA GLU A 16 23.59 1.94 -19.00
C GLU A 16 23.62 0.81 -17.97
N TYR A 17 24.07 1.12 -16.75
CA TYR A 17 24.22 0.16 -15.68
C TYR A 17 23.31 0.47 -14.49
N ARG A 18 22.77 -0.58 -13.88
CA ARG A 18 22.10 -0.45 -12.58
C ARG A 18 23.12 -0.06 -11.51
N ARG A 19 22.80 0.97 -10.73
CA ARG A 19 23.64 1.53 -9.67
C ARG A 19 22.93 1.48 -8.31
N PRO A 20 23.64 1.72 -7.19
CA PRO A 20 23.04 1.82 -5.87
C PRO A 20 21.93 2.89 -5.78
N ALA A 21 21.06 2.75 -4.78
CA ALA A 21 19.92 3.65 -4.57
C ALA A 21 20.25 5.16 -4.64
N PRO A 22 21.28 5.70 -3.96
CA PRO A 22 21.55 7.14 -3.99
C PRO A 22 21.95 7.63 -5.38
N GLU A 23 22.70 6.84 -6.14
CA GLU A 23 23.09 7.20 -7.51
C GLU A 23 21.91 7.11 -8.49
N ALA A 24 21.08 6.07 -8.37
CA ALA A 24 19.91 5.89 -9.22
C ALA A 24 18.84 6.97 -9.00
N GLN A 25 18.73 7.51 -7.77
CA GLN A 25 17.82 8.61 -7.45
C GLN A 25 18.15 9.90 -8.21
N LEU A 26 19.40 10.11 -8.62
CA LEU A 26 19.80 11.30 -9.36
C LEU A 26 19.31 11.29 -10.82
N LEU A 27 18.81 10.15 -11.32
CA LEU A 27 18.40 9.99 -12.72
C LEU A 27 16.95 10.39 -12.99
N TYR A 28 16.17 10.66 -11.93
CA TYR A 28 14.77 11.03 -12.07
C TYR A 28 14.33 11.98 -10.96
N GLU A 29 13.28 12.74 -11.26
CA GLU A 29 12.61 13.59 -10.28
C GLU A 29 11.11 13.25 -10.30
N GLU A 30 10.50 13.10 -9.13
CA GLU A 30 9.06 12.89 -9.02
C GLU A 30 8.32 14.22 -9.08
N SER A 31 7.23 14.28 -9.85
CA SER A 31 6.39 15.47 -9.92
C SER A 31 5.74 15.79 -8.57
N VAL A 32 5.60 17.08 -8.28
CA VAL A 32 4.94 17.56 -7.05
C VAL A 32 3.51 17.00 -6.95
N GLU A 33 2.78 16.95 -8.07
CA GLU A 33 1.43 16.38 -8.14
C GLU A 33 1.41 14.90 -7.70
N SER A 34 2.33 14.08 -8.22
CA SER A 34 2.47 12.67 -7.81
C SER A 34 2.76 12.53 -6.32
N ILE A 35 3.66 13.34 -5.78
CA ILE A 35 3.99 13.32 -4.35
C ILE A 35 2.75 13.63 -3.50
N THR A 36 2.04 14.71 -3.82
CA THR A 36 0.85 15.14 -3.08
C THR A 36 -0.26 14.09 -3.11
N GLN A 37 -0.53 13.49 -4.28
CA GLN A 37 -1.52 12.42 -4.40
C GLN A 37 -1.16 11.22 -3.51
N ARG A 38 0.12 10.80 -3.49
CA ARG A 38 0.56 9.69 -2.64
C ARG A 38 0.42 10.01 -1.16
N GLU A 39 0.67 11.25 -0.75
CA GLU A 39 0.49 11.67 0.63
C GLU A 39 -0.99 11.63 1.03
N GLN A 40 -1.88 12.17 0.20
CA GLN A 40 -3.33 12.14 0.40
C GLN A 40 -3.87 10.70 0.47
N ASP A 41 -3.42 9.82 -0.43
CA ASP A 41 -3.81 8.41 -0.43
C ASP A 41 -3.33 7.71 0.83
N ARG A 42 -2.11 8.01 1.29
CA ARG A 42 -1.54 7.45 2.52
C ARG A 42 -2.36 7.90 3.74
N GLU A 43 -2.73 9.17 3.80
CA GLU A 43 -3.58 9.70 4.86
C GLU A 43 -4.97 9.09 4.84
N SER A 44 -5.59 8.99 3.67
CA SER A 44 -6.89 8.36 3.48
C SER A 44 -6.87 6.90 3.94
N ARG A 45 -5.84 6.13 3.57
CA ARG A 45 -5.64 4.75 4.04
C ARG A 45 -5.44 4.68 5.55
N LYS A 46 -4.73 5.64 6.15
CA LYS A 46 -4.55 5.74 7.60
C LYS A 46 -5.88 6.02 8.31
N MET A 47 -6.68 6.95 7.79
CA MET A 47 -8.01 7.29 8.33
C MET A 47 -8.97 6.12 8.20
N LEU A 48 -9.00 5.44 7.05
CA LEU A 48 -9.77 4.20 6.84
C LEU A 48 -9.36 3.10 7.83
N ARG A 49 -8.07 2.97 8.13
CA ARG A 49 -7.60 2.00 9.13
C ARG A 49 -8.07 2.34 10.54
N LEU A 50 -8.12 3.63 10.89
CA LEU A 50 -8.59 4.12 12.19
C LEU A 50 -10.11 4.02 12.33
N SER A 51 -10.87 4.26 11.27
CA SER A 51 -12.33 4.15 11.27
C SER A 51 -12.84 2.70 11.22
N ARG A 52 -12.00 1.76 10.77
CA ARG A 52 -12.32 0.34 10.78
C ARG A 52 -12.29 -0.20 12.21
N THR A 53 -13.46 -0.38 12.78
CA THR A 53 -13.68 -1.26 13.93
C THR A 53 -13.46 -2.71 13.51
N GLY A 54 -12.26 -3.22 13.81
CA GLY A 54 -12.02 -4.66 13.78
C GLY A 54 -12.79 -5.37 14.92
N PRO A 55 -12.94 -6.70 14.86
CA PRO A 55 -13.47 -7.44 15.99
C PRO A 55 -12.60 -7.19 17.21
N GLU A 56 -13.25 -6.92 18.35
CA GLU A 56 -12.59 -6.56 19.62
C GLU A 56 -11.54 -7.59 20.05
N LYS A 57 -11.74 -8.87 19.68
CA LYS A 57 -10.84 -9.97 20.01
C LYS A 57 -10.64 -10.90 18.83
N LYS A 58 -9.50 -11.60 18.81
CA LYS A 58 -9.28 -12.71 17.89
C LYS A 58 -10.33 -13.81 18.17
N PRO A 59 -10.98 -14.37 17.14
CA PRO A 59 -12.00 -15.40 17.33
C PRO A 59 -11.48 -16.58 18.18
N ASN A 60 -12.23 -16.96 19.20
CA ASN A 60 -11.88 -18.09 20.05
C ASN A 60 -12.12 -19.43 19.31
N LYS A 61 -11.84 -20.58 19.96
CA LYS A 61 -11.99 -21.90 19.34
C LYS A 61 -13.42 -22.18 18.84
N ARG A 62 -14.44 -21.73 19.57
CA ARG A 62 -15.86 -21.91 19.23
C ARG A 62 -16.26 -21.02 18.05
N ASP A 63 -15.82 -19.77 18.04
CA ASP A 63 -16.09 -18.82 16.96
C ASP A 63 -15.43 -19.27 15.66
N ARG A 64 -14.17 -19.74 15.73
CA ARG A 64 -13.49 -20.33 14.57
C ARG A 64 -14.21 -21.54 14.01
N LYS A 65 -14.83 -22.38 14.87
CA LYS A 65 -15.64 -23.51 14.42
C LYS A 65 -16.89 -23.02 13.67
N LYS A 66 -17.65 -22.09 14.25
CA LYS A 66 -18.83 -21.47 13.60
C LYS A 66 -18.49 -20.82 12.25
N ILE A 67 -17.37 -20.10 12.17
CA ILE A 67 -16.91 -19.47 10.93
C ILE A 67 -16.61 -20.54 9.86
N ARG A 68 -15.94 -21.63 10.22
CA ARG A 68 -15.68 -22.74 9.28
C ARG A 68 -16.95 -23.42 8.82
N ASP A 69 -17.88 -23.66 9.75
CA ASP A 69 -19.17 -24.30 9.46
C ASP A 69 -20.02 -23.40 8.52
N PHE A 70 -19.98 -22.08 8.73
CA PHE A 70 -20.64 -21.10 7.87
C PHE A 70 -20.03 -21.04 6.46
N ILE A 71 -18.69 -20.99 6.35
CA ILE A 71 -17.98 -20.92 5.06
C ILE A 71 -18.12 -22.23 4.26
N ARG A 72 -18.21 -23.38 4.93
CA ARG A 72 -18.35 -24.70 4.28
C ARG A 72 -19.78 -25.09 3.92
N LYS A 73 -20.78 -24.31 4.33
CA LYS A 73 -22.17 -24.60 4.00
C LYS A 73 -22.49 -24.12 2.58
N THR A 74 -22.14 -24.98 1.63
CA THR A 74 -22.85 -25.18 0.36
C THR A 74 -23.88 -26.27 0.54
#